data_AF-A0AAI8Z5L6-F1
#
_entry.id   AF-A0AAI8Z5L6-F1
#
_cell.length_a   1.000
_cell.length_b   1.000
_cell.length_c   1.000
_cell.angle_alpha   90.00
_cell.angle_beta   90.00
_cell.angle_gamma   90.00
#
_symmetry.space_group_name_H-M   'P 1'
#
loop_
_entity.id
_entity.type
_entity.pdbx_description
1 polymer ?
#
loop_
_entity_poly.entity_id
_entity_poly.type
_entity_poly.pdbx_seq_one_letter_code
_entity_poly.pdbx_strand_id
1 'polypeptide(L)'
;MSSFMRRLSHPFANWDTQRENLRWGSDELHPKVKDEVFQWKVGSRDFECLDAESLIRADIVANHTRAKTVLKAAHKIGTIDAETGHPVTTKIDRSMLSEMPILSIVKQRDLIKLLFFWEEECTRWRLLGEEEKELGEKLREEGLSREVEAELKTMLMFVRERKRVLPSVRDESGHVRRQEDEQLPTYDEARRQR
;
A
#
# COMPACT_ATOMS: atom_id res chain seq x y z
N MET A 1 -13.52 -24.10 13.88
CA MET A 1 -12.59 -23.51 12.89
C MET A 1 -13.23 -22.27 12.22
N SER A 2 -13.44 -21.16 12.95
CA SER A 2 -14.14 -19.98 12.39
C SER A 2 -13.69 -18.64 13.01
N SER A 3 -12.38 -18.49 13.25
CA SER A 3 -11.83 -17.26 13.84
C SER A 3 -10.81 -16.54 12.93
N PHE A 4 -10.24 -17.21 11.93
CA PHE A 4 -9.16 -16.64 11.11
C PHE A 4 -9.67 -15.69 10.00
N MET A 5 -10.84 -15.95 9.41
CA MET A 5 -11.38 -15.10 8.34
C MET A 5 -11.79 -13.69 8.77
N ARG A 6 -11.96 -13.41 10.08
CA ARG A 6 -12.31 -12.05 10.55
C ARG A 6 -11.14 -11.07 10.61
N ARG A 7 -9.89 -11.53 10.53
CA ARG A 7 -8.72 -10.64 10.64
C ARG A 7 -8.45 -9.80 9.38
N LEU A 8 -9.07 -10.17 8.26
CA LEU A 8 -8.89 -9.46 6.99
C LEU A 8 -9.88 -8.31 6.78
N SER A 9 -10.92 -8.17 7.60
CA SER A 9 -11.90 -7.12 7.34
C SER A 9 -11.43 -5.73 7.77
N HIS A 10 -10.55 -5.61 8.78
CA HIS A 10 -10.12 -4.31 9.33
C HIS A 10 -8.68 -4.33 9.88
N PRO A 11 -7.63 -4.59 9.07
CA PRO A 11 -6.24 -4.48 9.54
C PRO A 11 -5.81 -3.03 9.90
N PHE A 12 -6.67 -2.03 9.66
CA PHE A 12 -6.31 -0.61 9.64
C PHE A 12 -7.00 0.27 10.69
N ALA A 13 -7.63 -0.32 11.72
CA ALA A 13 -8.44 0.43 12.70
C ALA A 13 -7.67 1.54 13.46
N ASN A 14 -6.35 1.41 13.62
CA ASN A 14 -5.52 2.44 14.27
C ASN A 14 -5.10 3.57 13.31
N TRP A 15 -5.31 3.41 12.01
CA TRP A 15 -4.87 4.34 10.98
C TRP A 15 -5.91 5.40 10.65
N ASP A 16 -7.19 5.11 10.81
CA ASP A 16 -8.27 6.11 10.68
C ASP A 16 -8.06 7.26 11.67
N THR A 17 -7.65 6.97 12.90
CA THR A 17 -7.38 8.00 13.92
C THR A 17 -6.21 8.91 13.55
N GLN A 18 -5.22 8.42 12.80
CA GLN A 18 -4.08 9.24 12.33
C GLN A 18 -4.45 10.06 11.09
N ARG A 19 -5.24 9.49 10.16
CA ARG A 19 -5.77 10.19 8.98
C ARG A 19 -6.74 11.32 9.36
N GLU A 20 -7.59 11.11 10.37
CA GLU A 20 -8.56 12.11 10.83
C GLU A 20 -7.92 13.40 11.35
N ASN A 21 -6.69 13.32 11.90
CA ASN A 21 -5.95 14.47 12.41
C ASN A 21 -5.34 15.36 11.30
N LEU A 22 -5.43 14.98 10.03
CA LEU A 22 -4.74 15.59 8.88
C LEU A 22 -5.71 16.15 7.81
N ARG A 23 -6.91 16.63 8.18
CA ARG A 23 -7.89 17.17 7.21
C ARG A 23 -7.43 18.45 6.49
N TRP A 24 -6.90 18.32 5.26
CA TRP A 24 -6.68 19.43 4.31
C TRP A 24 -6.65 18.96 2.85
N GLY A 25 -7.78 19.04 2.12
CA GLY A 25 -7.88 19.02 0.64
C GLY A 25 -7.44 17.72 -0.08
N SER A 26 -8.35 17.15 -0.90
CA SER A 26 -8.28 15.81 -1.53
C SER A 26 -7.36 14.84 -0.78
N ASP A 27 -7.93 14.09 0.17
CA ASP A 27 -7.20 13.37 1.22
C ASP A 27 -6.19 12.31 0.73
N GLU A 28 -6.14 12.04 -0.58
CA GLU A 28 -5.28 11.01 -1.16
C GLU A 28 -4.24 11.53 -2.16
N LEU A 29 -3.16 10.76 -2.29
CA LEU A 29 -2.21 10.87 -3.39
C LEU A 29 -2.91 10.51 -4.71
N HIS A 30 -2.63 11.25 -5.78
CA HIS A 30 -3.29 11.03 -7.08
C HIS A 30 -3.08 9.58 -7.58
N PRO A 31 -4.12 8.87 -8.06
CA PRO A 31 -4.03 7.45 -8.44
C PRO A 31 -2.91 7.13 -9.43
N LYS A 32 -2.72 7.98 -10.45
CA LYS A 32 -1.62 7.85 -11.42
C LYS A 32 -0.23 7.82 -10.76
N VAL A 33 -0.04 8.62 -9.71
CA VAL A 33 1.23 8.70 -8.98
C VAL A 33 1.44 7.42 -8.16
N LYS A 34 0.38 6.92 -7.49
CA LYS A 34 0.40 5.64 -6.78
C LYS A 34 0.84 4.51 -7.73
N ASP A 35 0.23 4.44 -8.92
CA ASP A 35 0.53 3.43 -9.94
C ASP A 35 1.96 3.52 -10.46
N GLU A 36 2.46 4.74 -10.72
CA GLU A 36 3.80 4.94 -11.29
C GLU A 36 4.90 4.48 -10.32
N VAL A 37 4.80 4.86 -9.04
CA VAL A 37 5.73 4.41 -8.01
C VAL A 37 5.62 2.90 -7.82
N PHE A 38 4.41 2.38 -7.80
CA PHE A 38 4.15 0.95 -7.65
C PHE A 38 4.76 0.12 -8.79
N GLN A 39 4.51 0.47 -10.04
CA GLN A 39 5.05 -0.23 -11.21
C GLN A 39 6.58 -0.26 -11.20
N TRP A 40 7.20 0.86 -10.85
CA TRP A 40 8.65 0.93 -10.70
C TRP A 40 9.16 -0.06 -9.66
N LYS A 41 8.52 -0.11 -8.50
CA LYS A 41 8.95 -0.93 -7.36
C LYS A 41 8.65 -2.41 -7.50
N VAL A 42 7.60 -2.78 -8.21
CA VAL A 42 7.37 -4.19 -8.57
C VAL A 42 8.52 -4.75 -9.43
N GLY A 43 9.18 -3.89 -10.22
CA GLY A 43 10.36 -4.26 -11.01
C GLY A 43 11.70 -4.11 -10.29
N SER A 44 11.75 -3.51 -9.10
CA SER A 44 12.99 -3.30 -8.35
C SER A 44 13.38 -4.55 -7.54
N ARG A 45 14.66 -4.62 -7.17
CA ARG A 45 15.17 -5.70 -6.29
C ARG A 45 14.62 -5.62 -4.88
N ASP A 46 14.31 -4.40 -4.44
CA ASP A 46 13.76 -4.11 -3.13
C ASP A 46 12.47 -3.31 -3.32
N PHE A 47 11.35 -3.98 -3.08
CA PHE A 47 10.02 -3.40 -3.21
C PHE A 47 9.73 -2.44 -2.06
N GLU A 48 10.18 -2.73 -0.84
CA GLU A 48 9.76 -1.98 0.35
C GLU A 48 10.53 -0.65 0.52
N CYS A 49 11.73 -0.57 -0.05
CA CYS A 49 12.58 0.61 0.03
C CYS A 49 12.01 1.79 -0.80
N LEU A 50 11.92 2.98 -0.22
CA LEU A 50 11.77 4.25 -0.94
C LEU A 50 13.14 4.88 -1.18
N ASP A 51 13.48 5.08 -2.45
CA ASP A 51 14.75 5.66 -2.90
C ASP A 51 14.54 7.01 -3.60
N ALA A 52 15.64 7.61 -4.05
CA ALA A 52 15.60 8.88 -4.77
C ALA A 52 14.74 8.81 -6.06
N GLU A 53 14.68 7.66 -6.73
CA GLU A 53 13.86 7.47 -7.94
C GLU A 53 12.37 7.43 -7.59
N SER A 54 12.03 6.82 -6.46
CA SER A 54 10.67 6.76 -5.93
C SER A 54 10.12 8.16 -5.68
N LEU A 55 10.94 9.06 -5.12
CA LEU A 55 10.57 10.45 -4.88
C LEU A 55 10.36 11.25 -6.18
N ILE A 56 11.10 10.93 -7.24
CA ILE A 56 10.95 11.57 -8.55
C ILE A 56 9.67 11.10 -9.23
N ARG A 57 9.44 9.79 -9.26
CA ARG A 57 8.22 9.18 -9.82
C ARG A 57 6.95 9.57 -9.07
N ALA A 58 7.09 9.81 -7.77
CA ALA A 58 6.01 10.34 -6.94
C ALA A 58 5.72 11.84 -7.19
N ASP A 59 6.44 12.49 -8.12
CA ASP A 59 6.42 13.92 -8.37
C ASP A 59 6.70 14.77 -7.09
N ILE A 60 7.43 14.24 -6.11
CA ILE A 60 7.83 15.03 -4.93
C ILE A 60 8.92 16.04 -5.32
N VAL A 61 9.80 15.63 -6.23
CA VAL A 61 10.95 16.39 -6.71
C VAL A 61 11.21 16.11 -8.19
N ALA A 62 11.71 17.12 -8.91
CA ALA A 62 11.92 17.01 -10.36
C ALA A 62 13.27 16.38 -10.77
N ASN A 63 14.23 16.22 -9.85
CA ASN A 63 15.56 15.70 -10.20
C ASN A 63 16.25 14.97 -9.06
N HIS A 64 17.24 14.14 -9.43
CA HIS A 64 18.01 13.30 -8.50
C HIS A 64 18.77 14.07 -7.42
N THR A 65 19.35 15.22 -7.74
CA THR A 65 20.10 16.00 -6.76
C THR A 65 19.21 16.44 -5.61
N ARG A 66 18.02 16.98 -5.93
CA ARG A 66 17.02 17.35 -4.92
C ARG A 66 16.47 16.11 -4.22
N ALA A 67 16.22 15.02 -4.94
CA ALA A 67 15.75 13.77 -4.36
C ALA A 67 16.70 13.22 -3.29
N LYS A 68 18.01 13.21 -3.54
CA LYS A 68 19.01 12.80 -2.55
C LYS A 68 18.98 13.69 -1.30
N THR A 69 18.83 15.00 -1.46
CA THR A 69 18.73 15.93 -0.33
C THR A 69 17.47 15.70 0.49
N VAL A 70 16.32 15.51 -0.16
CA VAL A 70 15.04 15.20 0.50
C VAL A 70 15.11 13.86 1.20
N LEU A 71 15.66 12.82 0.56
CA LEU A 71 15.83 11.49 1.16
C LEU A 71 16.74 11.56 2.40
N LYS A 72 17.86 12.28 2.32
CA LYS A 72 18.75 12.51 3.47
C LYS A 72 18.03 13.22 4.62
N ALA A 73 17.17 14.19 4.32
CA ALA A 73 16.36 14.86 5.34
C ALA A 73 15.33 13.89 5.94
N ALA A 74 14.68 13.05 5.12
CA ALA A 74 13.73 12.04 5.60
C ALA A 74 14.41 11.02 6.52
N HIS A 75 15.63 10.58 6.17
CA HIS A 75 16.45 9.72 7.03
C HIS A 75 16.81 10.39 8.36
N LYS A 76 17.15 11.69 8.32
CA LYS A 76 17.47 12.46 9.53
C LYS A 76 16.27 12.57 10.48
N ILE A 77 15.08 12.81 9.93
CA ILE A 77 13.82 12.89 10.70
C ILE A 77 13.39 11.49 11.16
N GLY A 78 13.76 10.45 10.41
CA GLY A 78 13.38 9.07 10.66
C GLY A 78 12.04 8.68 10.05
N THR A 79 11.48 9.49 9.14
CA THR A 79 10.26 9.15 8.39
C THR A 79 10.52 8.15 7.26
N ILE A 80 11.77 7.99 6.86
CA ILE A 80 12.26 6.88 6.06
C ILE A 80 13.46 6.31 6.82
N ASP A 81 13.46 5.01 7.08
CA ASP A 81 14.55 4.33 7.76
C ASP A 81 15.84 4.39 6.92
N ALA A 82 16.96 4.75 7.54
CA ALA A 82 18.19 5.02 6.81
C ALA A 82 18.90 3.76 6.30
N GLU A 83 18.63 2.59 6.89
CA GLU A 83 19.28 1.33 6.54
C GLU A 83 18.48 0.57 5.48
N THR A 84 17.16 0.53 5.64
CA THR A 84 16.23 -0.24 4.81
C THR A 84 15.53 0.62 3.76
N GLY A 85 15.46 1.94 3.95
CA GLY A 85 14.63 2.83 3.14
C GLY A 85 13.13 2.63 3.34
N HIS A 86 12.71 1.88 4.36
CA HIS A 86 11.30 1.63 4.65
C HIS A 86 10.62 2.90 5.23
N PRO A 87 9.39 3.26 4.81
CA PRO A 87 8.67 4.40 5.35
C PRO A 87 8.17 4.15 6.79
N VAL A 88 8.48 5.05 7.72
CA VAL A 88 8.09 4.94 9.13
C VAL A 88 7.12 6.07 9.48
N THR A 89 5.82 5.85 9.27
CA THR A 89 4.81 6.91 9.41
C THR A 89 4.63 7.37 10.85
N THR A 90 4.95 6.52 11.83
CA THR A 90 4.90 6.86 13.28
C THR A 90 5.84 8.00 13.67
N LYS A 91 6.81 8.35 12.81
CA LYS A 91 7.74 9.47 13.00
C LYS A 91 7.27 10.77 12.35
N ILE A 92 6.12 10.77 11.68
CA ILE A 92 5.54 11.97 11.09
C ILE A 92 4.92 12.82 12.20
N ASP A 93 5.44 14.02 12.37
CA ASP A 93 4.92 15.01 13.30
C ASP A 93 4.93 16.43 12.68
N ARG A 94 4.55 17.44 13.47
CA ARG A 94 4.53 18.84 13.00
C ARG A 94 5.93 19.40 12.72
N SER A 95 6.98 18.84 13.33
CA SER A 95 8.36 19.30 13.15
C SER A 95 8.87 19.00 11.75
N MET A 96 8.36 17.93 11.10
CA MET A 96 8.68 17.57 9.72
C MET A 96 8.52 18.76 8.74
N LEU A 97 7.49 19.60 8.93
CA LEU A 97 7.25 20.78 8.09
C LEU A 97 8.38 21.81 8.21
N SER A 98 8.91 22.01 9.42
CA SER A 98 10.03 22.91 9.69
C SER A 98 11.38 22.32 9.33
N GLU A 99 11.53 20.99 9.39
CA GLU A 99 12.79 20.28 9.12
C GLU A 99 13.01 19.98 7.63
N MET A 100 11.97 20.10 6.80
CA MET A 100 12.05 19.93 5.34
C MET A 100 11.76 21.21 4.53
N PRO A 101 12.41 22.36 4.79
CA PRO A 101 12.14 23.61 4.07
C PRO A 101 12.51 23.56 2.58
N ILE A 102 13.22 22.51 2.14
CA ILE A 102 13.63 22.26 0.75
C ILE A 102 12.43 21.94 -0.16
N LEU A 103 11.31 21.54 0.43
CA LEU A 103 10.05 21.26 -0.25
C LEU A 103 9.04 22.39 0.01
N SER A 104 8.19 22.68 -0.97
CA SER A 104 7.02 23.52 -0.73
C SER A 104 6.04 22.79 0.18
N ILE A 105 5.16 23.53 0.88
CA ILE A 105 4.13 22.93 1.76
C ILE A 105 3.28 21.89 1.01
N VAL A 106 2.98 22.15 -0.28
CA VAL A 106 2.25 21.20 -1.14
C VAL A 106 3.05 19.91 -1.31
N LYS A 107 4.34 19.98 -1.64
CA LYS A 107 5.19 18.80 -1.82
C LYS A 107 5.52 18.07 -0.51
N GLN A 108 5.56 18.78 0.61
CA GLN A 108 5.64 18.15 1.93
C GLN A 108 4.38 17.32 2.22
N ARG A 109 3.19 17.82 1.88
CA ARG A 109 1.93 17.07 2.01
C ARG A 109 1.91 15.86 1.08
N ASP A 110 2.33 16.02 -0.18
CA ASP A 110 2.40 14.90 -1.12
C ASP A 110 3.38 13.82 -0.62
N LEU A 111 4.51 14.21 -0.02
CA LEU A 111 5.46 13.28 0.59
C LEU A 111 4.83 12.51 1.76
N ILE A 112 4.11 13.20 2.66
CA ILE A 112 3.39 12.54 3.76
C ILE A 112 2.39 11.52 3.20
N LYS A 113 1.59 11.91 2.20
CA LYS A 113 0.63 11.02 1.55
C LYS A 113 1.31 9.81 0.91
N LEU A 114 2.47 10.01 0.27
CA LEU A 114 3.30 8.94 -0.29
C LEU A 114 3.78 7.98 0.80
N LEU A 115 4.28 8.50 1.93
CA LEU A 115 4.80 7.68 3.03
C LEU A 115 3.71 6.77 3.60
N PHE A 116 2.52 7.33 3.87
CA PHE A 116 1.37 6.53 4.32
C PHE A 116 0.99 5.49 3.29
N PHE A 117 0.75 5.89 2.04
CA PHE A 117 0.43 4.96 0.96
C PHE A 117 1.45 3.82 0.83
N TRP A 118 2.75 4.14 0.91
CA TRP A 118 3.81 3.16 0.71
C TRP A 118 3.95 2.20 1.90
N GLU A 119 3.78 2.67 3.13
CA GLU A 119 3.79 1.81 4.32
C GLU A 119 2.64 0.78 4.28
N GLU A 120 1.46 1.21 3.82
CA GLU A 120 0.32 0.33 3.55
C GLU A 120 0.67 -0.71 2.48
N GLU A 121 1.33 -0.29 1.40
CA GLU A 121 1.78 -1.19 0.34
C GLU A 121 2.82 -2.20 0.78
N CYS A 122 3.80 -1.80 1.57
CA CYS A 122 4.77 -2.71 2.16
C CYS A 122 4.07 -3.77 3.03
N THR A 123 3.09 -3.34 3.84
CA THR A 123 2.30 -4.25 4.68
C THR A 123 1.50 -5.25 3.83
N ARG A 124 0.79 -4.76 2.80
CA ARG A 124 0.05 -5.60 1.86
C ARG A 124 0.96 -6.59 1.15
N TRP A 125 2.13 -6.14 0.70
CA TRP A 125 3.11 -6.97 -0.01
C TRP A 125 3.65 -8.10 0.89
N ARG A 126 3.95 -7.80 2.15
CA ARG A 126 4.38 -8.80 3.15
C ARG A 126 3.30 -9.84 3.40
N LEU A 127 2.06 -9.44 3.64
CA LEU A 127 0.95 -10.37 3.87
C LEU A 127 0.74 -11.32 2.67
N LEU A 128 0.78 -10.79 1.44
CA LEU A 128 0.70 -11.62 0.23
C LEU A 128 1.93 -12.52 0.06
N GLY A 129 3.11 -12.07 0.49
CA GLY A 129 4.33 -12.89 0.49
C GLY A 129 4.28 -14.03 1.49
N GLU A 130 3.73 -13.80 2.68
CA GLU A 130 3.47 -14.83 3.70
C GLU A 130 2.45 -15.86 3.19
N GLU A 131 1.34 -15.40 2.61
CA GLU A 131 0.32 -16.27 2.01
C GLU A 131 0.90 -17.10 0.84
N GLU A 132 1.68 -16.48 -0.05
CA GLU A 132 2.36 -17.17 -1.16
C GLU A 132 3.29 -18.27 -0.64
N LYS A 133 4.05 -17.97 0.43
CA LYS A 133 4.97 -18.92 1.06
C LYS A 133 4.22 -20.08 1.70
N GLU A 134 3.14 -19.82 2.44
CA GLU A 134 2.34 -20.85 3.09
C GLU A 134 1.70 -21.80 2.06
N LEU A 135 1.13 -21.26 0.99
CA LEU A 135 0.57 -22.06 -0.11
C LEU A 135 1.65 -22.92 -0.80
N GLY A 136 2.85 -22.36 -0.99
CA GLY A 136 4.00 -23.08 -1.54
C GLY A 136 4.58 -24.14 -0.61
N GLU A 137 4.47 -23.98 0.71
CA GLU A 137 4.81 -25.00 1.70
C GLU A 137 3.79 -26.14 1.68
N LYS A 138 2.49 -25.82 1.69
CA LYS A 138 1.41 -26.81 1.57
C LYS A 138 1.52 -27.65 0.31
N LEU A 139 1.81 -27.03 -0.84
CA LEU A 139 2.00 -27.76 -2.11
C LEU A 139 3.19 -28.72 -2.12
N ARG A 140 4.14 -28.58 -1.19
CA ARG A 140 5.29 -29.49 -1.04
C ARG A 140 4.98 -30.66 -0.09
N GLU A 141 3.84 -30.67 0.59
CA GLU A 141 3.43 -31.78 1.45
C GLU A 141 3.10 -33.03 0.62
N GLU A 142 3.63 -34.17 1.04
CA GLU A 142 3.32 -35.46 0.42
C GLU A 142 1.92 -35.94 0.84
N GLY A 143 1.20 -36.60 -0.09
CA GLY A 143 -0.10 -37.21 0.21
C GLY A 143 -1.33 -36.33 0.00
N LEU A 144 -1.18 -35.17 -0.65
CA LEU A 144 -2.32 -34.36 -1.10
C LEU A 144 -3.16 -35.10 -2.15
N SER A 145 -4.48 -34.96 -2.08
CA SER A 145 -5.35 -35.40 -3.17
C SER A 145 -5.15 -34.49 -4.39
N ARG A 146 -5.40 -35.02 -5.60
CA ARG A 146 -5.32 -34.24 -6.84
C ARG A 146 -6.22 -33.00 -6.84
N GLU A 147 -7.37 -33.07 -6.19
CA GLU A 147 -8.32 -31.98 -6.08
C GLU A 147 -7.76 -30.85 -5.21
N VAL A 148 -7.21 -31.17 -4.04
CA VAL A 148 -6.60 -30.19 -3.13
C VAL A 148 -5.35 -29.57 -3.75
N GLU A 149 -4.53 -30.35 -4.44
CA GLU A 149 -3.37 -29.83 -5.16
C GLU A 149 -3.78 -28.81 -6.24
N ALA A 150 -4.85 -29.09 -7.00
CA ALA A 150 -5.38 -28.18 -8.02
C ALA A 150 -5.94 -26.88 -7.41
N GLU A 151 -6.64 -26.99 -6.28
CA GLU A 151 -7.15 -25.84 -5.54
C GLU A 151 -6.01 -24.95 -5.02
N LEU A 152 -4.99 -25.53 -4.38
CA LEU A 152 -3.84 -24.80 -3.87
C LEU A 152 -3.04 -24.10 -4.99
N LYS A 153 -2.88 -24.74 -6.15
CA LYS A 153 -2.26 -24.11 -7.33
C LYS A 153 -3.07 -22.91 -7.83
N THR A 154 -4.39 -23.03 -7.81
CA THR A 154 -5.31 -21.95 -8.20
C THR A 154 -5.20 -20.78 -7.23
N MET A 155 -5.21 -21.04 -5.92
CA MET A 155 -5.00 -20.02 -4.89
C MET A 155 -3.64 -19.33 -5.04
N LEU A 156 -2.57 -20.10 -5.24
CA LEU A 156 -1.22 -19.56 -5.44
C LEU A 156 -1.14 -18.65 -6.67
N MET A 157 -1.81 -19.03 -7.77
CA MET A 157 -1.92 -18.20 -8.96
C MET A 157 -2.60 -16.86 -8.63
N PHE A 158 -3.73 -16.88 -7.93
CA PHE A 158 -4.44 -15.66 -7.54
C PHE A 158 -3.60 -14.75 -6.63
N VAL A 159 -2.87 -15.29 -5.66
CA VAL A 159 -1.98 -14.49 -4.79
C VAL A 159 -0.90 -13.79 -5.61
N ARG A 160 -0.28 -14.50 -6.56
CA ARG A 160 0.72 -13.93 -7.46
C ARG A 160 0.16 -12.84 -8.37
N GLU A 161 -1.06 -13.01 -8.84
CA GLU A 161 -1.77 -11.98 -9.61
C GLU A 161 -2.05 -10.76 -8.75
N ARG A 162 -2.61 -10.93 -7.54
CA ARG A 162 -2.91 -9.85 -6.58
C ARG A 162 -1.68 -9.01 -6.21
N LYS A 163 -0.50 -9.61 -6.16
CA LYS A 163 0.75 -8.86 -5.95
C LYS A 163 1.02 -7.84 -7.06
N ARG A 164 0.59 -8.11 -8.29
CA ARG A 164 0.89 -7.27 -9.48
C ARG A 164 -0.23 -6.30 -9.87
N VAL A 165 -1.37 -6.37 -9.20
CA VAL A 165 -2.52 -5.48 -9.45
C VAL A 165 -2.15 -4.04 -9.08
N LEU A 166 -2.44 -3.10 -9.99
CA LEU A 166 -2.17 -1.68 -9.79
C LEU A 166 -3.03 -1.09 -8.64
N PRO A 167 -2.49 -0.13 -7.86
CA PRO A 167 -3.24 0.59 -6.84
C PRO A 167 -4.54 1.23 -7.31
N SER A 168 -4.60 1.79 -8.51
CA SER A 168 -5.80 2.47 -9.01
C SER A 168 -6.95 1.53 -9.38
N VAL A 169 -6.66 0.26 -9.68
CA VAL A 169 -7.68 -0.69 -10.17
C VAL A 169 -8.22 -1.59 -9.07
N ARG A 170 -7.80 -1.37 -7.82
CA ARG A 170 -8.17 -2.23 -6.68
C ARG A 170 -8.95 -1.49 -5.61
N ASP A 171 -9.72 -2.25 -4.85
CA ASP A 171 -10.41 -1.79 -3.65
C ASP A 171 -9.44 -1.75 -2.45
N GLU A 172 -9.95 -1.37 -1.27
CA GLU A 172 -9.19 -1.31 -0.02
C GLU A 172 -8.66 -2.68 0.43
N SER A 173 -9.29 -3.77 -0.02
CA SER A 173 -8.87 -5.15 0.27
C SER A 173 -7.87 -5.71 -0.75
N GLY A 174 -7.53 -4.91 -1.78
CA GLY A 174 -6.60 -5.27 -2.84
C GLY A 174 -7.20 -6.19 -3.90
N HIS A 175 -8.52 -6.34 -3.97
CA HIS A 175 -9.21 -7.00 -5.07
C HIS A 175 -9.43 -6.02 -6.22
N VAL A 176 -9.40 -6.51 -7.46
CA VAL A 176 -9.72 -5.67 -8.63
C VAL A 176 -11.15 -5.16 -8.48
N ARG A 177 -11.34 -3.83 -8.49
CA ARG A 177 -12.67 -3.21 -8.49
C ARG A 177 -13.41 -3.71 -9.73
N ARG A 178 -14.41 -4.57 -9.53
CA ARG A 178 -15.38 -4.84 -10.59
C ARG A 178 -16.27 -3.61 -10.66
N GLN A 179 -16.44 -3.06 -11.87
CA GLN A 179 -17.32 -1.90 -12.10
C GLN A 179 -18.78 -2.11 -11.65
N GLU A 180 -19.17 -3.34 -11.32
CA GLU A 180 -20.54 -3.73 -10.97
C GLU A 180 -20.84 -3.70 -9.46
N ASP A 181 -19.85 -3.51 -8.58
CA ASP A 181 -20.06 -3.57 -7.12
C ASP A 181 -20.50 -2.23 -6.49
N GLU A 182 -20.68 -1.17 -7.28
CA GLU A 182 -21.07 0.16 -6.79
C GLU A 182 -22.56 0.49 -7.04
N GLN A 183 -23.46 -0.26 -6.41
CA GLN A 183 -24.67 0.33 -5.83
C GLN A 183 -25.32 -0.66 -4.86
N LEU A 184 -25.04 -0.47 -3.57
CA LEU A 184 -25.96 -0.98 -2.55
C LEU A 184 -27.34 -0.39 -2.85
N PRO A 185 -28.43 -1.20 -2.83
CA PRO A 185 -29.77 -0.70 -3.07
C PRO A 185 -30.05 0.48 -2.14
N THR A 186 -30.59 1.55 -2.70
CA THR A 186 -31.03 2.71 -1.92
C THR A 186 -32.04 2.21 -0.87
N TYR A 187 -32.11 2.86 0.29
CA TYR A 187 -33.04 2.46 1.35
C TYR A 187 -34.50 2.33 0.85
N ASP A 188 -34.88 3.15 -0.13
CA ASP A 188 -36.18 3.10 -0.82
C ASP A 188 -36.35 1.85 -1.71
N GLU A 189 -35.28 1.36 -2.33
CA GLU A 189 -35.28 0.15 -3.16
C GLU A 189 -35.35 -1.11 -2.29
N ALA A 190 -34.60 -1.14 -1.18
CA ALA A 190 -34.67 -2.22 -0.20
C ALA A 190 -36.04 -2.32 0.48
N ARG A 191 -36.76 -1.19 0.63
CA ARG A 191 -38.10 -1.15 1.23
C ARG A 191 -39.20 -1.63 0.27
N ARG A 192 -39.03 -1.47 -1.05
CA ARG A 192 -39.99 -1.92 -2.08
C ARG A 192 -39.94 -3.43 -2.34
N GLN A 193 -38.90 -4.12 -1.87
CA GLN A 193 -38.71 -5.57 -2.04
C GLN A 193 -39.24 -6.39 -0.85
N ARG A 194 -39.95 -5.78 0.10
CA ARG A 194 -40.71 -6.45 1.17
C ARG A 194 -42.21 -6.33 0.91
#